data_AF-L9XIZ9-F1
#
_entry.id   AF-L9XIZ9-F1
#
_cell.length_a   1.000
_cell.length_b   1.000
_cell.length_c   1.000
_cell.angle_alpha   90.00
_cell.angle_beta   90.00
_cell.angle_gamma   90.00
#
_symmetry.space_group_name_H-M   'P 1'
#
loop_
_entity.id
_entity.type
_entity.pdbx_description
1 polymer ?
#
loop_
_entity_poly.entity_id
_entity_poly.type
_entity_poly.pdbx_seq_one_letter_code
_entity_poly.pdbx_strand_id
1 'polypeptide(L)' 'MTHTLEISDDLKDRLDSHCDEGQSLEELVEELVSIYETEGTFMQEGYSE' A
#
# COMPACT_ATOMS: atom_id res chain seq x y z
N MET A 1 1.22 14.19 -13.47
CA MET A 1 -0.25 14.35 -13.43
C MET A 1 -0.70 13.71 -12.13
N THR A 2 -1.66 14.29 -11.42
CA THR A 2 -2.20 13.68 -10.20
C THR A 2 -3.40 12.81 -10.55
N HIS A 3 -3.54 11.68 -9.85
CA HIS A 3 -4.66 10.77 -9.98
C HIS A 3 -5.39 10.69 -8.65
N THR A 4 -6.72 10.61 -8.68
CA THR A 4 -7.54 10.46 -7.48
C THR A 4 -7.96 9.00 -7.34
N LEU A 5 -7.71 8.41 -6.18
CA LEU A 5 -8.18 7.08 -5.80
C LEU A 5 -9.32 7.22 -4.78
N GLU A 6 -10.43 6.55 -5.01
CA GLU A 6 -11.51 6.43 -4.03
C GLU A 6 -11.31 5.15 -3.22
N ILE A 7 -11.32 5.26 -1.90
CA ILE A 7 -11.14 4.16 -0.96
C ILE A 7 -12.20 4.21 0.15
N SER A 8 -12.48 3.06 0.75
CA SER A 8 -13.38 2.99 1.92
C SER A 8 -12.76 3.68 3.13
N ASP A 9 -13.62 4.17 4.03
CA ASP A 9 -13.21 4.82 5.28
C ASP A 9 -12.33 3.90 6.14
N ASP A 10 -12.64 2.61 6.18
CA ASP A 10 -11.82 1.59 6.87
C ASP A 10 -10.38 1.53 6.33
N LEU A 11 -10.22 1.50 5.01
CA LEU A 11 -8.89 1.47 4.41
C LEU A 11 -8.14 2.78 4.67
N LYS A 12 -8.85 3.91 4.62
CA LYS A 12 -8.28 5.22 4.95
C LYS A 12 -7.77 5.26 6.39
N ASP A 13 -8.57 4.80 7.36
CA ASP A 13 -8.20 4.77 8.78
C ASP A 13 -6.98 3.88 9.02
N ARG A 14 -6.93 2.72 8.36
CA ARG A 14 -5.75 1.84 8.39
C ARG A 14 -4.50 2.54 7.83
N LEU A 15 -4.62 3.22 6.68
CA LEU A 15 -3.50 3.94 6.10
C LEU A 15 -3.03 5.06 7.02
N ASP A 16 -3.95 5.82 7.62
CA ASP A 16 -3.64 6.89 8.58
C ASP A 16 -2.91 6.34 9.82
N SER A 17 -3.39 5.22 10.38
CA SER A 17 -2.77 4.53 11.51
C SER A 17 -1.37 3.97 11.20
N HIS A 18 -1.07 3.68 9.94
CA HIS A 18 0.24 3.19 9.49
C HIS A 18 1.12 4.30 8.91
N CYS A 19 0.64 5.54 8.86
CA CYS A 19 1.39 6.69 8.38
C CYS A 19 2.26 7.24 9.51
N ASP A 20 3.57 7.33 9.29
CA ASP A 20 4.50 7.87 10.27
C ASP A 20 4.36 9.40 10.44
N GLU A 21 4.88 9.93 11.56
CA GLU A 21 4.77 11.36 11.86
C GLU A 21 5.45 12.22 10.78
N GLY A 22 4.63 12.97 10.03
CA GLY A 22 5.10 13.82 8.93
C GLY A 22 5.20 13.11 7.57
N GLN A 23 4.86 11.82 7.50
CA GLN A 23 4.73 11.10 6.25
C GLN A 23 3.40 11.47 5.56
N SER A 24 3.41 11.49 4.23
CA SER A 24 2.17 11.63 3.43
C SER A 24 1.63 10.27 3.05
N LEU A 25 0.31 10.18 2.84
CA LEU A 25 -0.32 8.95 2.33
C LEU A 25 0.27 8.48 0.99
N GLU A 26 0.73 9.41 0.14
CA GLU A 26 1.42 9.09 -1.11
C GLU A 26 2.73 8.33 -0.85
N GLU A 27 3.58 8.84 0.04
CA GLU A 27 4.84 8.17 0.44
C GLU A 27 4.57 6.79 1.04
N LEU A 28 3.53 6.65 1.89
CA LEU A 28 3.14 5.34 2.43
C LEU A 28 2.74 4.36 1.32
N VAL A 29 1.97 4.82 0.34
CA VAL A 29 1.54 3.99 -0.80
C VAL A 29 2.74 3.62 -1.68
N GLU A 30 3.67 4.54 -1.92
CA GLU A 30 4.91 4.24 -2.67
C GLU A 30 5.77 3.19 -1.96
N GLU A 31 5.93 3.30 -0.64
CA GLU A 31 6.63 2.30 0.16
C GLU A 31 5.94 0.92 0.09
N LEU A 32 4.60 0.87 0.19
CA LEU A 32 3.85 -0.38 0.04
C LEU A 32 4.02 -1.01 -1.35
N VAL A 33 4.05 -0.19 -2.40
CA VAL A 33 4.29 -0.67 -3.77
C VAL A 33 5.74 -1.17 -3.92
N SER A 34 6.71 -0.44 -3.39
CA SER A 34 8.12 -0.83 -3.38
C SER A 34 8.34 -2.16 -2.64
N ILE A 35 7.65 -2.37 -1.51
CA ILE A 35 7.61 -3.64 -0.79
C ILE A 35 7.03 -4.74 -1.69
N TYR A 36 5.89 -4.49 -2.34
CA TYR A 36 5.27 -5.47 -3.24
C TYR A 36 6.17 -5.84 -4.43
N GLU A 37 6.89 -4.88 -5.01
CA GLU A 37 7.81 -5.09 -6.14
C GLU A 37 9.11 -5.78 -5.71
N THR A 38 9.64 -5.45 -4.53
CA THR A 38 10.90 -5.99 -4.01
C THR A 38 10.70 -7.37 -3.37
N GLU A 39 9.64 -7.54 -2.58
CA GLU A 39 9.23 -8.78 -1.94
C GLU A 39 8.24 -9.57 -2.81
N GLY A 40 8.40 -9.53 -4.14
CA GLY A 40 7.53 -10.14 -5.17
C GLY A 40 7.30 -11.66 -5.11
N THR A 41 7.38 -12.26 -3.92
CA THR A 41 7.24 -13.69 -3.62
C THR A 41 5.91 -14.05 -2.93
N PHE A 42 5.06 -13.12 -2.47
CA PHE A 42 3.77 -13.58 -1.90
C PHE A 42 2.75 -14.04 -2.96
N MET A 43 3.03 -13.89 -4.26
CA MET A 43 2.21 -14.43 -5.37
C MET A 43 2.75 -15.74 -5.98
N GLN A 44 3.77 -16.41 -5.41
CA GLN A 44 4.24 -17.71 -5.92
C GLN A 44 3.94 -18.93 -5.03
N GLU A 45 3.33 -18.78 -3.85
CA GLU A 45 3.04 -19.93 -2.96
C GLU A 45 1.54 -20.20 -2.73
N GLY A 46 0.66 -19.76 -3.63
CA GLY A 46 -0.80 -19.91 -3.45
C GLY A 46 -1.62 -20.36 -4.65
N TYR A 47 -1.05 -20.45 -5.85
CA TYR A 47 -1.72 -21.00 -7.03
C TYR A 47 -0.77 -21.86 -7.85
N SER A 48 -0.43 -23.03 -7.32
CA SER A 48 -0.26 -24.23 -8.13
C SER A 48 -0.79 -25.41 -7.30
N GLU A 49 -1.62 -26.19 -7.98
CA GLU A 49 -2.48 -27.30 -7.53
C GLU A 49 -1.84 -28.31 -6.57
#